data_AF-A0A060CB43-F1
#
_entry.id   AF-A0A060CB43-F1
#
_cell.length_a   1.000
_cell.length_b   1.000
_cell.length_c   1.000
_cell.angle_alpha   90.00
_cell.angle_beta   90.00
_cell.angle_gamma   90.00
#
_symmetry.space_group_name_H-M   'P 1'
#
loop_
_entity.id
_entity.type
_entity.pdbx_description
1 polymer ?
#
loop_
_entity_poly.entity_id
_entity_poly.type
_entity_poly.pdbx_seq_one_letter_code
_entity_poly.pdbx_strand_id
1 'polypeptide(L)'
;YIFNFGRREVRNFLVANACFWLDEYHVDALRVDAVSSMLYLDYSRKPGQWRPNVHGGRDNLEAIDFIKEANATAYKNNPGIMMIAEESTAYPGVTAPTSMGGLGFGLKWNMGWMHDTLQYLHEDPINRSWHHNEITFSLVYAYSEHYVLPISHD
;
A
#
# COMPACT_ATOMS: atom_id res chain seq x y z
N TYR A 1 -9.72 11.44 11.25
CA TYR A 1 -9.63 12.65 10.41
C TYR A 1 -8.72 12.35 9.23
N ILE A 2 -9.03 12.81 8.02
CA ILE A 2 -8.25 12.55 6.80
C ILE A 2 -7.64 13.88 6.33
N PHE A 3 -6.37 13.90 5.94
CA PHE A 3 -5.74 15.08 5.37
C PHE A 3 -6.39 15.49 4.04
N ASN A 4 -6.42 16.80 3.76
CA ASN A 4 -6.90 17.30 2.48
C ASN A 4 -5.77 17.29 1.45
N PHE A 5 -5.59 16.16 0.75
CA PHE A 5 -4.53 15.99 -0.25
C PHE A 5 -4.66 16.91 -1.47
N GLY A 6 -5.87 17.42 -1.75
CA GLY A 6 -6.11 18.38 -2.83
C GLY A 6 -5.60 19.79 -2.53
N ARG A 7 -5.40 20.12 -1.25
CA ARG A 7 -4.87 21.41 -0.82
C ARG A 7 -3.35 21.42 -0.94
N ARG A 8 -2.81 22.31 -1.78
CA ARG A 8 -1.38 22.40 -2.11
C ARG A 8 -0.47 22.49 -0.89
N GLU A 9 -0.83 23.29 0.12
CA GLU A 9 0.02 23.45 1.30
C GLU A 9 0.05 22.19 2.16
N VAL A 10 -1.08 21.48 2.26
CA VAL A 10 -1.17 20.20 2.99
C VAL A 10 -0.37 19.13 2.26
N ARG A 11 -0.52 19.05 0.94
CA ARG A 11 0.24 18.11 0.12
C ARG A 11 1.74 18.35 0.23
N ASN A 12 2.18 19.60 0.08
CA ASN A 12 3.58 19.97 0.19
C ASN A 12 4.13 19.65 1.59
N PHE A 13 3.37 19.92 2.65
CA PHE A 13 3.76 19.56 4.01
C PHE A 13 4.05 18.06 4.14
N LEU A 14 3.18 17.20 3.62
CA LEU A 14 3.35 15.74 3.71
C LEU A 14 4.48 15.22 2.83
N VAL A 15 4.61 15.69 1.58
CA VAL A 15 5.70 15.30 0.67
C VAL A 15 7.05 15.75 1.22
N ALA A 16 7.15 17.00 1.68
CA ALA A 16 8.37 17.52 2.29
C ALA A 16 8.71 16.76 3.58
N ASN A 17 7.71 16.35 4.38
CA ASN A 17 7.97 15.56 5.58
C ASN A 17 8.53 14.16 5.26
N ALA A 18 8.02 13.48 4.23
CA ALA A 18 8.57 12.21 3.79
C ALA A 18 10.05 12.36 3.36
N CYS A 19 10.36 13.39 2.57
CA CYS A 19 11.74 13.67 2.15
C CYS A 19 12.63 14.05 3.34
N PHE A 20 12.13 14.87 4.27
CA PHE A 20 12.88 15.33 5.43
C PHE A 20 13.47 14.18 6.27
N TRP A 21 12.71 13.10 6.50
CA TRP A 21 13.23 11.94 7.21
C TRP A 21 14.37 11.24 6.45
N LEU A 22 14.24 11.15 5.13
CA LEU A 22 15.26 10.55 4.26
C LEU A 22 16.52 11.43 4.21
N ASP A 23 16.34 12.75 4.04
CA ASP A 23 17.41 13.72 3.81
C ASP A 23 18.18 14.04 5.10
N GLU A 24 17.48 14.32 6.20
CA GLU A 24 18.11 14.86 7.42
C GLU A 24 18.45 13.79 8.45
N TYR A 25 17.68 12.70 8.47
CA TYR A 25 17.88 11.59 9.41
C TYR A 25 18.47 10.35 8.75
N HIS A 26 18.68 10.39 7.43
CA HIS A 26 19.30 9.31 6.66
C HIS A 26 18.63 7.95 6.87
N VAL A 27 17.30 7.92 7.03
CA VAL A 27 16.59 6.63 7.09
C VAL A 27 16.54 6.03 5.69
N ASP A 28 16.77 4.73 5.57
CA ASP A 28 16.85 4.06 4.26
C ASP A 28 15.47 3.70 3.68
N ALA A 29 14.40 3.78 4.48
CA ALA A 29 13.08 3.34 4.06
C ALA A 29 11.94 4.03 4.82
N LEU A 30 10.80 4.16 4.13
CA LEU A 30 9.52 4.53 4.71
C LEU A 30 8.50 3.45 4.41
N ARG A 31 7.75 3.02 5.44
CA ARG A 31 6.59 2.15 5.28
C ARG A 31 5.31 2.93 5.59
N VAL A 32 4.36 2.88 4.66
CA VAL A 32 3.03 3.48 4.83
C VAL A 32 2.04 2.39 5.18
N ASP A 33 1.42 2.53 6.33
CA ASP A 33 0.35 1.64 6.79
C ASP A 33 -1.02 2.01 6.19
N ALA A 34 -1.92 1.03 6.10
CA ALA A 34 -3.32 1.20 5.73
C ALA A 34 -3.54 2.08 4.49
N VAL A 35 -2.77 1.88 3.42
CA VAL A 35 -2.83 2.68 2.18
C VAL A 35 -4.23 2.69 1.57
N SER A 36 -4.97 1.58 1.70
CA SER A 36 -6.38 1.46 1.29
C SER A 36 -7.28 2.55 1.90
N SER A 37 -6.98 3.01 3.12
CA SER A 37 -7.74 4.09 3.78
C SER A 37 -7.59 5.45 3.10
N MET A 38 -6.48 5.63 2.37
CA MET A 38 -6.24 6.82 1.57
C MET A 38 -6.86 6.68 0.18
N LEU A 39 -6.73 5.50 -0.44
CA LEU A 39 -7.11 5.24 -1.83
C LEU A 39 -8.62 5.30 -2.08
N TYR A 40 -9.45 5.00 -1.08
CA TYR A 40 -10.89 4.84 -1.28
C TYR A 40 -11.72 5.81 -0.45
N LEU A 41 -12.60 6.55 -1.13
CA LEU A 41 -13.54 7.51 -0.54
C LEU A 41 -14.62 6.82 0.30
N ASP A 42 -14.88 5.53 0.07
CA ASP A 42 -15.85 4.70 0.79
C ASP A 42 -15.22 3.84 1.89
N TYR A 43 -13.91 3.95 2.13
CA TYR A 43 -13.22 3.16 3.16
C TYR A 43 -13.86 3.34 4.54
N SER A 44 -14.29 2.23 5.13
CA SER A 44 -15.02 2.17 6.42
C SER A 44 -16.28 3.05 6.49
N ARG A 45 -16.93 3.36 5.36
CA ARG A 45 -18.16 4.17 5.28
C ARG A 45 -19.32 3.38 4.71
N LYS A 46 -20.53 3.62 5.23
CA LYS A 46 -21.76 2.98 4.73
C LYS A 46 -22.27 3.66 3.45
N PRO A 47 -23.13 2.98 2.66
CA PRO A 47 -23.83 3.63 1.56
C PRO A 47 -24.51 4.93 1.99
N GLY A 48 -24.36 6.00 1.19
CA GLY A 48 -24.89 7.34 1.49
C GLY A 48 -24.03 8.20 2.42
N GLN A 49 -22.96 7.65 3.01
CA GLN A 49 -22.02 8.40 3.88
C GLN A 49 -20.76 8.90 3.18
N TRP A 50 -20.65 8.66 1.86
CA TRP A 50 -19.53 9.08 1.03
C TRP A 50 -20.05 9.62 -0.30
N ARG A 51 -19.18 10.28 -1.07
CA ARG A 51 -19.50 10.82 -2.39
C ARG A 51 -18.47 10.34 -3.40
N PRO A 52 -18.88 10.00 -4.62
CA PRO A 52 -17.94 9.60 -5.66
C PRO A 52 -17.04 10.74 -6.10
N ASN A 53 -15.92 10.38 -6.71
CA ASN A 53 -15.02 11.33 -7.36
C ASN A 53 -15.67 11.93 -8.63
N VAL A 54 -14.95 12.84 -9.29
CA VAL A 54 -15.41 13.55 -10.49
C VAL A 54 -15.74 12.63 -11.68
N HIS A 55 -15.30 11.37 -11.65
CA HIS A 55 -15.57 10.33 -12.65
C HIS A 55 -16.64 9.33 -12.21
N GLY A 56 -17.27 9.52 -11.05
CA GLY A 56 -18.29 8.61 -10.52
C GLY A 56 -17.73 7.39 -9.77
N GLY A 57 -16.40 7.29 -9.62
CA GLY A 57 -15.73 6.18 -8.92
C GLY A 57 -15.53 6.43 -7.42
N ARG A 58 -15.10 5.38 -6.71
CA ARG A 58 -14.74 5.44 -5.28
C ARG A 58 -13.29 5.83 -5.01
N ASP A 59 -12.47 5.93 -6.05
CA ASP A 59 -11.06 6.23 -5.90
C ASP A 59 -10.85 7.69 -5.49
N ASN A 60 -10.00 7.90 -4.48
CA ASN A 60 -9.60 9.21 -4.00
C ASN A 60 -8.44 9.73 -4.85
N LEU A 61 -8.76 10.46 -5.91
CA LEU A 61 -7.81 10.90 -6.93
C LEU A 61 -6.71 11.79 -6.33
N GLU A 62 -7.06 12.67 -5.41
CA GLU A 62 -6.11 13.55 -4.74
C GLU A 62 -5.12 12.79 -3.86
N ALA A 63 -5.55 11.71 -3.21
CA ALA A 63 -4.67 10.83 -2.45
C ALA A 63 -3.75 10.00 -3.35
N ILE A 64 -4.27 9.50 -4.48
CA ILE A 64 -3.49 8.78 -5.48
C ILE A 64 -2.38 9.68 -6.04
N ASP A 65 -2.72 10.91 -6.43
CA ASP A 65 -1.75 11.88 -6.93
C ASP A 65 -0.70 12.22 -5.88
N PHE A 66 -1.11 12.41 -4.62
CA PHE A 66 -0.19 12.62 -3.51
C PHE A 66 0.80 11.45 -3.33
N ILE A 67 0.31 10.20 -3.32
CA ILE A 67 1.16 9.01 -3.15
C ILE A 67 2.19 8.92 -4.29
N LYS A 68 1.74 9.15 -5.54
CA LYS A 68 2.61 9.17 -6.71
C LYS A 68 3.67 10.26 -6.60
N GLU A 69 3.28 11.48 -6.20
CA GLU A 69 4.20 12.61 -6.00
C GLU A 69 5.23 12.31 -4.90
N ALA A 70 4.78 11.78 -3.76
CA ALA A 70 5.65 11.43 -2.63
C ALA A 70 6.69 10.37 -3.02
N ASN A 71 6.25 9.26 -3.62
CA ASN A 71 7.16 8.20 -4.06
C ASN A 71 8.15 8.69 -5.13
N ALA A 72 7.65 9.35 -6.18
CA ALA A 72 8.51 9.84 -7.26
C ALA A 72 9.57 10.85 -6.75
N THR A 73 9.19 11.71 -5.80
CA THR A 73 10.10 12.71 -5.22
C THR A 73 11.13 12.06 -4.30
N ALA A 74 10.70 11.13 -3.43
CA ALA A 74 11.58 10.40 -2.53
C ALA A 74 12.67 9.62 -3.31
N TYR A 75 12.28 8.85 -4.33
CA TYR A 75 13.22 8.10 -5.16
C TYR A 75 14.14 8.98 -6.01
N LYS A 76 13.64 10.13 -6.48
CA LYS A 76 14.45 11.08 -7.25
C LYS A 76 15.54 11.72 -6.39
N ASN A 77 15.20 12.13 -5.17
CA ASN A 77 16.11 12.85 -4.29
C ASN A 77 17.07 11.89 -3.58
N ASN A 78 16.62 10.68 -3.24
CA ASN A 78 17.36 9.69 -2.49
C ASN A 78 17.39 8.33 -3.23
N PRO A 79 18.24 8.17 -4.25
CA PRO A 79 18.37 6.89 -4.94
C PRO A 79 18.80 5.76 -3.99
N GLY A 80 18.10 4.63 -4.04
CA GLY A 80 18.42 3.44 -3.24
C GLY A 80 17.55 3.22 -1.99
N ILE A 81 16.72 4.18 -1.63
CA ILE A 81 15.75 4.03 -0.52
C ILE A 81 14.65 3.01 -0.85
N MET A 82 13.87 2.60 0.15
CA MET A 82 12.68 1.77 -0.05
C MET A 82 11.40 2.46 0.43
N MET A 83 10.41 2.54 -0.44
CA MET A 83 9.04 2.90 -0.10
C MET A 83 8.20 1.62 -0.04
N ILE A 84 7.59 1.32 1.11
CA ILE A 84 6.87 0.06 1.36
C ILE A 84 5.40 0.36 1.69
N ALA A 85 4.47 -0.31 1.02
CA ALA A 85 3.04 -0.17 1.26
C ALA A 85 2.45 -1.37 2.00
N GLU A 86 1.61 -1.11 3.00
CA GLU A 86 0.54 -2.05 3.37
C GLU A 86 -0.77 -1.61 2.68
N GLU A 87 -1.23 -2.39 1.72
CA GLU A 87 -2.47 -2.16 0.97
C GLU A 87 -3.24 -3.48 0.89
N SER A 88 -4.48 -3.48 1.36
CA SER A 88 -5.25 -4.70 1.66
C SER A 88 -6.47 -4.93 0.74
N THR A 89 -6.63 -4.13 -0.30
CA THR A 89 -7.82 -4.12 -1.18
C THR A 89 -7.52 -4.46 -2.64
N ALA A 90 -6.44 -5.20 -2.89
CA ALA A 90 -6.04 -5.68 -4.22
C ALA A 90 -5.93 -4.55 -5.28
N TYR A 91 -5.52 -3.35 -4.86
CA TYR A 91 -5.26 -2.26 -5.79
C TYR A 91 -4.14 -2.68 -6.77
N PRO A 92 -4.33 -2.52 -8.09
CA PRO A 92 -3.33 -2.96 -9.07
C PRO A 92 -2.18 -1.96 -9.18
N GLY A 93 -0.95 -2.46 -9.35
CA GLY A 93 0.22 -1.63 -9.65
C GLY A 93 0.67 -0.79 -8.46
N VAL A 94 0.58 -1.31 -7.25
CA VAL A 94 1.06 -0.64 -6.04
C VAL A 94 2.57 -0.43 -6.14
N THR A 95 3.30 -1.44 -6.63
CA THR A 95 4.77 -1.42 -6.78
C THR A 95 5.24 -1.05 -8.19
N ALA A 96 4.30 -0.75 -9.09
CA ALA A 96 4.64 -0.32 -10.44
C ALA A 96 5.09 1.16 -10.45
N PRO A 97 6.03 1.54 -11.35
CA PRO A 97 6.46 2.93 -11.52
C PRO A 97 5.31 3.89 -11.82
N THR A 98 5.41 5.12 -11.31
CA THR A 98 4.41 6.17 -11.53
C THR A 98 4.27 6.56 -13.00
N SER A 99 5.35 6.45 -13.78
CA SER A 99 5.35 6.67 -15.23
C SER A 99 4.51 5.65 -16.01
N MET A 100 4.21 4.49 -15.43
CA MET A 100 3.34 3.45 -16.01
C MET A 100 1.96 3.39 -15.32
N GLY A 101 1.61 4.41 -14.54
CA GLY A 101 0.31 4.52 -13.87
C GLY A 101 0.25 3.91 -12.47
N GLY A 102 1.31 3.24 -12.00
CA GLY A 102 1.38 2.65 -10.66
C GLY A 102 1.53 3.68 -9.54
N LEU A 103 1.40 3.24 -8.28
CA LEU A 103 1.55 4.11 -7.11
C LEU A 103 3.01 4.47 -6.80
N GLY A 104 3.96 3.70 -7.34
CA GLY A 104 5.40 3.99 -7.23
C GLY A 104 6.06 3.48 -5.95
N PHE A 105 5.40 2.63 -5.16
CA PHE A 105 6.10 1.97 -4.06
C PHE A 105 7.16 1.00 -4.62
N GLY A 106 8.22 0.74 -3.86
CA GLY A 106 9.20 -0.28 -4.22
C GLY A 106 8.76 -1.69 -3.82
N LEU A 107 8.00 -1.78 -2.72
CA LEU A 107 7.57 -3.04 -2.11
C LEU A 107 6.14 -2.94 -1.57
N LYS A 108 5.44 -4.08 -1.51
CA LYS A 108 4.10 -4.24 -0.92
C LYS A 108 4.09 -5.39 0.06
N TRP A 109 3.43 -5.23 1.20
CA TRP A 109 3.16 -6.34 2.12
C TRP A 109 2.20 -7.36 1.49
N ASN A 110 2.59 -8.63 1.50
CA ASN A 110 1.72 -9.72 1.06
C ASN A 110 0.80 -10.18 2.20
N MET A 111 -0.27 -9.42 2.43
CA MET A 111 -1.25 -9.71 3.47
C MET A 111 -2.00 -11.03 3.21
N GLY A 112 -2.20 -11.39 1.94
CA GLY A 112 -2.81 -12.68 1.57
C GLY A 112 -1.92 -13.86 1.97
N TRP A 113 -0.63 -13.81 1.62
CA TRP A 113 0.35 -14.81 2.08
C TRP A 113 0.39 -14.92 3.60
N MET A 114 0.42 -13.78 4.31
CA MET A 114 0.48 -13.77 5.77
C MET A 114 -0.74 -14.47 6.37
N HIS A 115 -1.94 -14.11 5.93
CA HIS A 115 -3.19 -14.70 6.41
C HIS A 115 -3.25 -16.21 6.14
N ASP A 116 -3.04 -16.61 4.87
CA ASP A 116 -3.13 -18.00 4.46
C ASP A 116 -2.08 -18.87 5.15
N THR A 117 -0.84 -18.37 5.29
CA THR A 117 0.25 -19.11 5.94
C THR A 117 -0.01 -19.30 7.44
N LEU A 118 -0.45 -18.25 8.14
CA LEU A 118 -0.75 -18.34 9.57
C LEU A 118 -1.95 -19.25 9.84
N GLN A 119 -2.99 -19.20 9.00
CA GLN A 119 -4.14 -20.08 9.10
C GLN A 119 -3.74 -21.55 8.88
N TYR A 120 -2.96 -21.82 7.84
CA TYR A 120 -2.46 -23.17 7.55
C TYR A 120 -1.63 -23.77 8.69
N LEU A 121 -0.80 -22.94 9.34
CA LEU A 121 0.03 -23.36 10.47
C LEU A 121 -0.77 -23.55 11.76
N HIS A 122 -1.86 -22.80 11.93
CA HIS A 122 -2.78 -22.95 13.07
C HIS A 122 -3.60 -24.25 12.99
N GLU A 123 -3.86 -24.75 11.80
CA GLU A 123 -4.62 -25.98 11.57
C GLU A 123 -3.91 -27.23 12.13
N ASP A 124 -4.69 -28.19 12.62
CA ASP A 124 -4.19 -29.48 13.09
C ASP A 124 -3.41 -30.18 11.95
N PRO A 125 -2.19 -30.71 12.20
CA PRO A 125 -1.43 -31.42 11.19
C PRO A 125 -2.23 -32.44 10.35
N ILE A 126 -3.20 -33.15 10.94
CA ILE A 126 -4.01 -34.14 10.21
C ILE A 126 -4.99 -33.49 9.21
N ASN A 127 -5.41 -32.25 9.47
CA ASN A 127 -6.36 -31.53 8.65
C ASN A 127 -5.70 -30.73 7.52
N ARG A 128 -4.40 -30.44 7.62
CA ARG A 128 -3.66 -29.63 6.63
C ARG A 128 -3.71 -30.16 5.20
N SER A 129 -3.96 -31.45 4.98
CA SER A 129 -4.16 -32.00 3.63
C SER A 129 -5.39 -31.42 2.93
N TRP A 130 -6.42 -31.04 3.68
CA TRP A 130 -7.65 -30.43 3.15
C TRP A 130 -7.49 -28.94 2.84
N HIS A 131 -6.45 -28.31 3.42
CA HIS A 131 -6.15 -26.88 3.34
C HIS A 131 -4.84 -26.59 2.59
N HIS A 132 -4.31 -27.54 1.82
CA HIS A 132 -3.00 -27.38 1.18
C HIS A 132 -2.96 -26.26 0.12
N ASN A 133 -4.12 -25.78 -0.33
CA ASN A 133 -4.22 -24.57 -1.14
C ASN A 133 -3.73 -23.32 -0.38
N GLU A 134 -3.92 -23.22 0.94
CA GLU A 134 -3.55 -22.03 1.72
C GLU A 134 -2.04 -21.75 1.64
N ILE A 135 -1.18 -22.78 1.72
CA ILE A 135 0.27 -22.60 1.61
C ILE A 135 0.77 -22.40 0.17
N THR A 136 -0.05 -22.71 -0.85
CA THR A 136 0.37 -22.65 -2.26
C THR A 136 -0.24 -21.49 -3.04
N PHE A 137 -1.39 -20.96 -2.60
CA PHE A 137 -2.17 -20.00 -3.37
C PHE A 137 -1.46 -18.67 -3.61
N SER A 138 -0.70 -18.19 -2.62
CA SER A 138 0.11 -16.97 -2.75
C SER A 138 1.06 -16.99 -3.95
N LEU A 139 1.56 -18.16 -4.36
CA LEU A 139 2.46 -18.31 -5.51
C LEU A 139 1.78 -17.98 -6.85
N VAL A 140 0.44 -18.09 -6.92
CA VAL A 140 -0.33 -17.75 -8.13
C VAL A 140 -0.17 -16.27 -8.49
N TYR A 141 -0.04 -15.40 -7.49
CA TYR A 141 0.10 -13.95 -7.67
C TYR A 141 1.41 -13.38 -7.13
N ALA A 142 2.34 -14.20 -6.65
CA ALA A 142 3.60 -13.77 -6.02
C ALA A 142 4.49 -12.88 -6.91
N TYR A 143 4.26 -12.89 -8.23
CA TYR A 143 5.00 -12.08 -9.20
C TYR A 143 4.20 -10.89 -9.76
N SER A 144 3.00 -10.64 -9.22
CA SER A 144 2.16 -9.51 -9.65
C SER A 144 2.60 -8.17 -9.03
N GLU A 145 3.31 -8.21 -7.92
CA GLU A 145 3.89 -7.06 -7.22
C GLU A 145 5.25 -7.47 -6.63
N HIS A 146 6.07 -6.50 -6.23
CA HIS A 146 7.28 -6.78 -5.44
C HIS A 146 6.91 -6.96 -3.96
N TYR A 147 6.79 -8.21 -3.53
CA TYR A 147 6.28 -8.50 -2.18
C TYR A 147 7.36 -8.57 -1.09
N VAL A 148 7.00 -8.06 0.09
CA VAL A 148 7.56 -8.47 1.38
C VAL A 148 6.59 -9.47 2.01
N LEU A 149 7.09 -10.48 2.71
CA LEU A 149 6.30 -11.49 3.42
C LEU A 149 6.28 -11.15 4.92
N PRO A 150 5.29 -10.38 5.41
CA PRO A 150 5.32 -9.85 6.77
C PRO A 150 4.75 -10.86 7.79
N ILE A 151 5.37 -10.91 8.96
CA ILE A 151 4.72 -11.31 10.22
C ILE A 151 4.93 -10.12 11.14
N SER A 152 3.91 -9.27 11.28
CA SER A 152 4.02 -7.95 11.90
C SER A 152 3.73 -7.99 13.40
N HIS A 153 3.54 -6.81 13.98
CA HIS A 153 3.14 -6.62 15.37
C HIS A 153 1.61 -6.54 15.54
N ASP A 154 0.86 -6.52 14.44
CA ASP A 154 -0.60 -6.59 14.43
C ASP A 154 -1.08 -8.01 14.79
#